data_AF-A0A3L8DZG8-F1
#
_entry.id   AF-A0A3L8DZG8-F1
#
_cell.length_a   1.000
_cell.length_b   1.000
_cell.length_c   1.000
_cell.angle_alpha   90.00
_cell.angle_beta   90.00
_cell.angle_gamma   90.00
#
_symmetry.space_group_name_H-M   'P 1'
#
loop_
_entity.id
_entity.type
_entity.pdbx_description
1 polymer ?
#
loop_
_entity_poly.entity_id
_entity_poly.type
_entity_poly.pdbx_seq_one_letter_code
_entity_poly.pdbx_strand_id
1 'polypeptide(L)' 'MLHIDGSVLTEFQQKKLEKLNTPTAINNCELGEYFSEFKGTYYMPNKMLATEYPDDVLYLANEF' A
#
# COMPACT_ATOMS: atom_id res chain seq x y z
N MET A 1 1.02 11.73 -30.04
CA MET A 1 1.04 12.78 -29.00
C MET A 1 -0.34 12.74 -28.35
N LEU A 2 -0.45 12.06 -27.20
CA LEU A 2 -1.73 11.89 -26.52
C LEU A 2 -1.98 13.15 -25.68
N HIS A 3 -3.05 13.88 -26.01
CA HIS A 3 -3.57 14.98 -25.22
C HIS A 3 -4.17 14.39 -23.94
N ILE A 4 -3.62 14.75 -22.79
CA ILE A 4 -4.19 14.39 -21.48
C ILE A 4 -5.12 15.55 -21.11
N ASP A 5 -6.43 15.32 -21.26
CA ASP A 5 -7.44 16.21 -20.71
C ASP A 5 -7.34 16.22 -19.18
N GLY A 6 -7.29 17.41 -18.59
CA GLY A 6 -7.11 17.65 -17.15
C GLY A 6 -8.28 17.21 -16.26
N SER A 7 -9.02 16.17 -16.66
CA SER A 7 -10.21 15.66 -15.96
C SER A 7 -9.92 14.45 -15.07
N VAL A 8 -8.70 13.91 -15.04
CA VAL A 8 -8.36 12.71 -14.25
C VAL A 8 -7.63 13.10 -12.97
N LEU A 9 -8.27 13.83 -12.06
CA LEU A 9 -7.67 14.05 -10.73
C LEU A 9 -8.58 13.83 -9.53
N THR A 10 -9.87 13.59 -9.67
CA THR A 10 -10.71 13.53 -8.46
C THR A 10 -11.83 12.55 -8.63
N GLU A 11 -11.61 11.31 -8.20
CA GLU A 11 -12.66 10.50 -7.58
C GLU A 11 -12.04 9.29 -6.86
N PHE A 12 -11.19 9.57 -5.86
CA PHE A 12 -11.14 8.65 -4.72
C PHE A 12 -12.47 8.80 -4.00
N GLN A 13 -13.46 7.99 -4.40
CA GLN A 13 -14.69 7.80 -3.64
C GLN A 13 -14.26 7.35 -2.25
N GLN A 14 -14.24 8.28 -1.29
CA GLN A 14 -13.87 8.00 0.09
C GLN A 14 -15.01 7.17 0.69
N LYS A 15 -14.95 5.86 0.43
CA LYS A 15 -15.78 4.84 1.06
C LYS A 15 -15.75 5.16 2.55
N LYS A 16 -16.92 5.36 3.17
CA LYS A 16 -17.04 5.72 4.58
C LYS A 16 -16.35 4.63 5.41
N LEU A 17 -15.10 4.90 5.81
CA LEU A 17 -14.31 3.98 6.62
C LEU A 17 -14.90 4.01 8.03
N GLU A 18 -15.29 2.84 8.54
CA GLU A 18 -15.75 2.72 9.92
C GLU A 18 -14.54 2.55 10.83
N LYS A 19 -14.52 3.32 11.93
CA LYS A 19 -13.49 3.16 12.95
C LYS A 19 -13.78 1.87 13.72
N LEU A 20 -12.86 0.92 13.65
CA LEU A 20 -12.91 -0.27 14.49
C LEU A 20 -12.50 0.10 15.92
N ASN A 21 -13.30 -0.34 16.88
CA ASN A 21 -13.03 -0.13 18.31
C ASN A 21 -12.00 -1.14 18.86
N THR A 22 -11.77 -2.24 18.14
CA THR A 22 -10.84 -3.30 18.51
C THR A 22 -10.00 -3.72 17.30
N PRO A 23 -8.69 -4.01 17.47
CA PRO A 23 -7.87 -4.58 16.41
C PRO A 23 -8.46 -5.93 16.01
N THR A 24 -9.08 -5.98 14.84
CA THR A 24 -9.61 -7.22 14.26
C THR A 24 -8.63 -7.70 13.20
N ALA A 25 -8.31 -8.99 13.19
CA ALA A 25 -7.47 -9.55 12.15
C ALA A 25 -8.15 -9.34 10.79
N ILE A 26 -7.45 -8.64 9.89
CA ILE A 26 -7.93 -8.46 8.53
C ILE A 26 -7.71 -9.79 7.81
N ASN A 27 -8.79 -10.53 7.55
CA ASN A 27 -8.74 -11.79 6.81
C ASN A 27 -8.68 -11.56 5.30
N ASN A 28 -7.90 -10.58 4.84
CA ASN A 28 -7.79 -10.30 3.42
C ASN A 28 -6.56 -11.02 2.87
N CYS A 29 -6.76 -12.21 2.29
CA CYS A 29 -5.69 -12.97 1.64
C CYS A 29 -4.95 -12.15 0.58
N GLU A 30 -5.62 -11.20 -0.05
CA GLU A 30 -5.05 -10.28 -1.05
C GLU A 30 -3.91 -9.42 -0.47
N LEU A 31 -3.92 -9.12 0.83
CA LEU A 31 -2.81 -8.37 1.45
C LEU A 31 -1.50 -9.16 1.41
N GLY A 32 -1.57 -10.49 1.49
CA GLY A 32 -0.40 -11.37 1.37
C GLY A 32 0.19 -11.41 -0.05
N GLU A 33 -0.59 -11.01 -1.07
CA GLU A 33 -0.12 -10.94 -2.46
C GLU A 33 0.88 -9.80 -2.68
N TYR A 34 0.89 -8.80 -1.80
CA TYR A 34 1.76 -7.63 -1.92
C TYR A 34 2.68 -7.47 -0.71
N PHE A 35 2.22 -7.84 0.48
CA PHE A 35 2.91 -7.54 1.74
C PHE A 35 3.29 -8.81 2.49
N SER A 36 4.48 -8.80 3.10
CA SER A 36 5.01 -9.95 3.84
C SER A 36 4.99 -9.75 5.36
N GLU A 37 5.25 -8.54 5.85
CA GLU A 37 5.43 -8.27 7.28
C GLU A 37 4.97 -6.86 7.63
N PHE A 38 4.41 -6.65 8.82
CA PHE A 38 4.10 -5.32 9.35
C PHE A 38 5.20 -4.83 10.30
N LYS A 39 5.75 -3.64 10.06
CA LYS A 39 6.83 -2.99 10.85
C LYS A 39 6.31 -1.87 11.77
N GLY A 40 5.06 -1.98 12.24
CA GLY A 40 4.48 -1.06 13.22
C GLY A 40 3.81 0.18 12.61
N THR A 41 4.46 0.83 11.64
CA THR A 41 3.88 2.00 10.92
C THR A 41 3.61 1.73 9.44
N TYR A 42 4.24 0.71 8.87
CA TYR A 42 4.10 0.34 7.46
C TYR A 42 4.23 -1.18 7.26
N TYR A 43 3.88 -1.66 6.06
CA TYR A 43 4.07 -3.04 5.64
C TYR A 43 5.30 -3.17 4.71
N MET A 44 6.07 -4.24 4.89
CA MET A 44 7.13 -4.62 3.96
C MET A 44 6.55 -5.33 2.74
N PRO A 45 7.05 -5.03 1.53
CA PRO A 45 6.66 -5.76 0.34
C PRO A 45 7.05 -7.24 0.44
N ASN A 46 6.40 -8.09 -0.33
CA ASN A 46 6.81 -9.48 -0.47
C ASN A 46 8.07 -9.61 -1.34
N LYS A 47 8.62 -10.82 -1.42
CA LYS A 47 9.90 -11.08 -2.12
C LYS A 47 9.87 -10.70 -3.60
N MET A 48 8.73 -10.89 -4.28
CA MET A 48 8.59 -10.56 -5.69
C MET A 48 8.72 -9.05 -5.88
N LEU A 49 7.90 -8.27 -5.16
CA LEU A 49 7.91 -6.82 -5.26
C LEU A 49 9.20 -6.19 -4.73
N ALA A 50 9.81 -6.78 -3.69
CA ALA A 50 11.11 -6.35 -3.20
C ALA A 50 12.23 -6.52 -4.25
N THR A 51 12.08 -7.48 -5.17
CA THR A 51 13.03 -7.69 -6.28
C THR A 51 12.74 -6.75 -7.44
N GLU A 52 11.46 -6.49 -7.72
CA GLU A 52 11.03 -5.63 -8.83
C GLU A 52 11.25 -4.15 -8.51
N TYR A 53 11.10 -3.75 -7.25
CA TYR A 53 11.22 -2.38 -6.74
C TYR A 53 12.19 -2.30 -5.56
N PRO A 54 13.50 -2.55 -5.77
CA PRO A 54 14.48 -2.55 -4.68
C PRO A 54 14.68 -1.17 -4.03
N ASP A 55 14.49 -0.09 -4.81
CA ASP A 55 14.61 1.28 -4.30
C ASP A 55 13.52 1.62 -3.28
N ASP A 56 12.30 1.11 -3.46
CA ASP A 56 11.20 1.27 -2.51
C ASP A 56 11.51 0.57 -1.18
N VAL A 57 12.14 -0.61 -1.25
CA VAL A 57 12.61 -1.32 -0.05
C VAL A 57 13.72 -0.54 0.64
N LEU A 58 14.65 0.04 -0.11
CA LEU A 58 15.72 0.87 0.44
C LEU A 58 15.17 2.12 1.12
N TYR A 59 14.16 2.76 0.51
CA TYR A 59 13.46 3.90 1.09
C TYR A 59 12.77 3.54 2.42
N LEU A 60 12.12 2.38 2.49
CA LEU A 60 11.49 1.87 3.71
C LEU A 60 12.52 1.50 4.79
N ALA A 61 13.69 0.99 4.40
CA ALA A 61 14.75 0.56 5.32
C ALA A 61 15.56 1.71 5.90
N ASN A 62 15.65 2.85 5.21
CA ASN A 62 16.40 4.02 5.65
C ASN A 62 15.54 4.96 6.51
N GLU A 63 14.89 4.44 7.57
CA GLU A 63 14.09 5.21 8.54
C GLU A 63 14.69 6.61 8.82
N PHE A 64 13.88 7.66 8.67
CA PHE A 64 14.21 9.04 9.07
C PHE A 64 14.31 9.20 10.60
#